data_AF-A0A6V7J804-F1
#
_entry.id   AF-A0A6V7J804-F1
#
_cell.length_a   1.000
_cell.length_b   1.000
_cell.length_c   1.000
_cell.angle_alpha   90.00
_cell.angle_beta   90.00
_cell.angle_gamma   90.00
#
_symmetry.space_group_name_H-M   'P 1'
#
loop_
_entity.id
_entity.type
_entity.pdbx_description
1 polymer ?
#
loop_
_entity_poly.entity_id
_entity_poly.type
_entity_poly.pdbx_seq_one_letter_code
_entity_poly.pdbx_strand_id
1 'polypeptide(L)' 'PSMGENLENAKKAAGRAVIFDNEEQYRKAICYYDIAARLLDKASPRGSPVPHSIKNKASDYRQRIVTLQTL' A
#
# COMPACT_ATOMS: atom_id res chain seq x y z
N PRO A 1 -13.21 -4.88 10.02
CA PRO A 1 -12.03 -5.58 9.47
C PRO A 1 -11.03 -5.95 10.57
N SER A 2 -10.58 -7.20 10.60
CA SER A 2 -9.52 -7.65 11.50
C SER A 2 -8.13 -7.22 10.98
N MET A 3 -7.10 -7.27 11.82
CA MET A 3 -5.71 -7.00 11.39
C MET A 3 -5.28 -7.89 10.20
N GLY A 4 -5.65 -9.18 10.23
CA GLY A 4 -5.35 -10.12 9.14
C GLY A 4 -6.08 -9.76 7.84
N GLU A 5 -7.35 -9.35 7.94
CA GLU A 5 -8.13 -8.90 6.77
C GLU A 5 -7.56 -7.61 6.16
N ASN A 6 -7.13 -6.66 7.00
CA ASN A 6 -6.46 -5.43 6.53
C ASN A 6 -5.16 -5.76 5.78
N LEU A 7 -4.36 -6.70 6.29
CA LEU A 7 -3.11 -7.12 5.65
C LEU A 7 -3.35 -7.83 4.31
N GLU A 8 -4.35 -8.72 4.23
CA GLU A 8 -4.69 -9.41 2.99
C GLU A 8 -5.20 -8.43 1.93
N ASN A 9 -6.09 -7.52 2.32
CA ASN A 9 -6.60 -6.48 1.43
C ASN A 9 -5.49 -5.53 0.96
N ALA A 10 -4.52 -5.21 1.83
CA ALA A 10 -3.36 -4.42 1.44
C ALA A 10 -2.53 -5.12 0.35
N LYS A 11 -2.29 -6.43 0.49
CA LYS A 11 -1.57 -7.22 -0.53
C LYS A 11 -2.31 -7.24 -1.87
N LYS A 12 -3.63 -7.43 -1.85
CA LYS A 12 -4.47 -7.40 -3.07
C LYS A 12 -4.41 -6.03 -3.76
N ALA A 13 -4.51 -4.94 -2.99
CA ALA A 13 -4.41 -3.59 -3.51
C ALA A 13 -3.01 -3.32 -4.11
N ALA A 14 -1.94 -3.68 -3.39
CA ALA A 14 -0.58 -3.53 -3.88
C ALA A 14 -0.31 -4.31 -5.17
N GLY A 15 -0.85 -5.52 -5.30
CA GLY A 15 -0.75 -6.31 -6.54
C GLY A 15 -1.38 -5.60 -7.74
N ARG A 16 -2.58 -5.02 -7.56
CA ARG A 16 -3.22 -4.21 -8.61
C ARG A 16 -2.43 -2.95 -8.93
N ALA A 17 -1.88 -2.29 -7.90
CA ALA A 17 -1.06 -1.09 -8.09
C ALA A 17 0.13 -1.36 -9.01
N VAL A 18 0.86 -2.46 -8.76
CA VAL A 18 2.01 -2.87 -9.58
C VAL A 18 1.61 -3.17 -11.03
N ILE A 19 0.47 -3.83 -11.26
CA ILE A 19 -0.02 -4.09 -12.61
C ILE A 19 -0.27 -2.76 -13.35
N PHE A 20 -1.00 -1.84 -12.73
CA PHE A 20 -1.28 -0.53 -13.35
C PHE A 20 -0.02 0.33 -13.51
N ASP A 21 0.95 0.20 -12.61
CA ASP A 21 2.23 0.90 -12.69
C ASP A 21 3.02 0.42 -13.91
N ASN A 22 3.13 -0.91 -14.10
CA ASN A 22 3.80 -1.51 -15.25
C ASN A 22 3.09 -1.20 -16.58
N GLU A 23 1.77 -0.99 -16.56
CA GLU A 23 0.97 -0.61 -17.73
C GLU A 23 0.91 0.92 -17.93
N GLU A 24 1.70 1.69 -17.18
CA GLU A 24 1.75 3.16 -17.24
C GLU A 24 0.40 3.86 -16.95
N GLN A 25 -0.54 3.12 -16.34
CA GLN A 25 -1.83 3.63 -15.89
C GLN A 25 -1.66 4.31 -14.51
N TYR A 26 -0.80 5.33 -14.43
CA TYR A 26 -0.32 5.90 -13.18
C TYR A 26 -1.43 6.41 -12.26
N ARG A 27 -2.51 6.99 -12.80
CA ARG A 27 -3.67 7.40 -11.98
C ARG A 27 -4.30 6.23 -11.22
N LYS A 28 -4.42 5.06 -11.85
CA LYS A 28 -4.94 3.85 -11.21
C LYS A 28 -3.91 3.27 -10.23
N ALA A 29 -2.64 3.23 -10.62
CA ALA A 29 -1.56 2.77 -9.76
C ALA A 29 -1.50 3.57 -8.45
N ILE A 30 -1.54 4.90 -8.52
CA ILE A 30 -1.58 5.81 -7.37
C ILE A 30 -2.75 5.49 -6.44
N CYS A 31 -3.95 5.31 -6.99
CA CYS A 31 -5.14 4.98 -6.20
C CYS A 31 -4.95 3.67 -5.42
N TYR A 32 -4.45 2.62 -6.08
CA TYR A 32 -4.24 1.33 -5.43
C TYR A 32 -3.06 1.32 -4.45
N TYR A 33 -1.99 2.08 -4.71
CA TYR A 33 -0.91 2.27 -3.74
C TYR A 33 -1.38 3.01 -2.49
N ASP A 34 -2.24 4.02 -2.62
CA ASP A 34 -2.82 4.74 -1.46
C ASP A 34 -3.70 3.82 -0.61
N ILE A 35 -4.55 3.01 -1.27
CA ILE A 35 -5.37 2.01 -0.58
C ILE A 35 -4.49 1.02 0.19
N ALA A 36 -3.44 0.49 -0.45
CA ALA A 36 -2.52 -0.45 0.18
C ALA A 36 -1.83 0.17 1.41
N ALA A 37 -1.30 1.39 1.29
CA ALA A 37 -0.64 2.09 2.39
C ALA A 37 -1.59 2.30 3.58
N ARG A 38 -2.82 2.78 3.34
CA ARG A 38 -3.82 3.00 4.40
C ARG A 38 -4.23 1.70 5.10
N LEU A 39 -4.32 0.60 4.37
CA LEU A 39 -4.65 -0.71 4.94
C LEU A 39 -3.51 -1.26 5.80
N LEU A 40 -2.25 -1.07 5.38
CA LEU A 40 -1.09 -1.42 6.21
C LEU A 40 -1.05 -0.58 7.50
N ASP A 41 -1.37 0.71 7.44
CA ASP A 41 -1.47 1.56 8.64
C ASP A 41 -2.56 1.07 9.59
N LYS A 42 -3.72 0.65 9.05
CA LYS A 42 -4.84 0.08 9.84
C LYS A 42 -4.57 -1.33 10.34
N ALA A 43 -3.65 -2.06 9.72
CA ALA A 43 -3.20 -3.36 10.19
C ALA A 43 -2.27 -3.22 11.41
N SER A 44 -1.87 -2.01 11.82
CA SER A 44 -1.14 -1.78 13.07
C SER A 44 -2.11 -1.66 14.26
N PRO A 45 -2.21 -2.65 15.18
CA PRO A 45 -2.96 -2.44 16.41
C PRO A 45 -2.23 -1.42 17.28
N ARG A 46 -2.96 -0.50 17.92
CA ARG A 46 -2.39 0.31 19.01
C ARG A 46 -1.92 -0.64 20.11
N GLY A 47 -0.60 -0.78 20.27
CA GLY A 47 0.01 -1.56 21.37
C GLY A 47 0.71 -2.87 20.98
N SER A 48 0.64 -3.33 19.72
CA SER A 48 1.48 -4.43 19.25
C SER A 48 2.54 -3.91 18.28
N PRO A 49 3.83 -4.29 18.43
CA PRO A 49 4.86 -3.91 17.49
C PRO A 49 4.51 -4.48 16.11
N VAL A 50 4.23 -3.59 15.16
CA VAL A 50 4.08 -3.97 13.76
C VAL A 50 5.42 -4.56 13.31
N PRO A 51 5.44 -5.69 12.58
CA PRO A 51 6.64 -6.13 11.90
C PRO A 51 7.22 -4.97 11.09
N HIS A 52 8.51 -4.66 11.28
CA HIS A 52 9.18 -3.54 10.62
C HIS A 52 8.94 -3.54 9.09
N SER A 53 8.82 -4.73 8.50
CA SER A 53 8.50 -4.96 7.09
C SER A 53 7.18 -4.31 6.63
N ILE A 54 6.14 -4.26 7.47
CA ILE A 54 4.84 -3.67 7.12
C ILE A 54 4.94 -2.14 7.05
N LYS A 55 5.64 -1.54 8.03
CA LYS A 55 5.86 -0.10 8.08
C LYS A 55 6.72 0.38 6.90
N ASN A 56 7.74 -0.40 6.55
CA ASN A 56 8.59 -0.12 5.39
C ASN A 56 7.76 -0.18 4.10
N LYS A 57 6.90 -1.20 3.93
CA LYS A 57 6.04 -1.30 2.73
C LYS A 57 5.07 -0.14 2.55
N ALA A 58 4.43 0.32 3.63
CA ALA A 58 3.54 1.49 3.54
C ALA A 58 4.30 2.75 3.09
N SER A 59 5.54 2.91 3.58
CA SER A 59 6.43 4.01 3.19
C SER A 59 6.87 3.89 1.73
N ASP A 60 7.24 2.69 1.28
CA ASP A 60 7.61 2.42 -0.12
C ASP A 60 6.47 2.79 -1.08
N TYR A 61 5.23 2.41 -0.74
CA TYR A 61 4.05 2.74 -1.56
C TYR A 61 3.82 4.25 -1.62
N ARG A 62 3.96 4.95 -0.49
CA ARG A 62 3.86 6.42 -0.46
C ARG A 62 4.95 7.08 -1.29
N GLN A 63 6.18 6.58 -1.23
CA GLN A 63 7.27 7.09 -2.05
C GLN A 63 7.00 6.86 -3.54
N ARG A 64 6.47 5.69 -3.92
CA ARG A 64 6.11 5.40 -5.31
C ARG A 64 5.00 6.33 -5.81
N ILE A 65 3.99 6.62 -4.99
CA ILE A 65 2.94 7.60 -5.33
C ILE A 65 3.56 8.96 -5.68
N VAL A 66 4.49 9.46 -4.86
CA VAL A 66 5.16 10.74 -5.12
C VAL A 66 5.91 10.71 -6.45
N THR A 67 6.64 9.62 -6.74
CA THR A 67 7.32 9.46 -8.04
C THR A 67 6.32 9.44 -9.21
N LEU A 68 5.22 8.70 -9.09
CA LEU A 68 4.21 8.61 -10.15
C LEU A 68 3.46 9.94 -10.39
N GLN A 69 3.39 10.82 -9.38
CA GLN A 69 2.83 12.16 -9.53
C GLN A 69 3.72 13.11 -10.35
N THR A 70 4.98 12.74 -10.58
CA THR A 70 5.94 13.53 -11.37
C THR A 70 6.10 13.05 -12.82
N LEU A 71 5.39 11.99 -13.21
CA LEU A 71 5.35 11.45 -14.57
C LEU A 71 4.09 11.94 -15.31
#